data_AF-A0ABD1ST54-F1
#
_entry.id   AF-A0ABD1ST54-F1
#
_cell.length_a   1.000
_cell.length_b   1.000
_cell.length_c   1.000
_cell.angle_alpha   90.00
_cell.angle_beta   90.00
_cell.angle_gamma   90.00
#
_symmetry.space_group_name_H-M   'P 1'
#
loop_
_entity.id
_entity.type
_entity.pdbx_description
1 polymer ?
#
loop_
_entity_poly.entity_id
_entity_poly.type
_entity_poly.pdbx_seq_one_letter_code
_entity_poly.pdbx_strand_id
1 'polypeptide(L)'
;MDYMVCLLADIFMPTYDGPSNFANNLLGHRLYYGFRTTILPDRKALAPIFINRDKGQTAGFEEAVRQVMLSTNFGWPHKRLSPETFYTNSWTECFCQTSAVNPADKCPPDNVLDILDSQLTT
;
A
#
# COMPACT_ATOMS: atom_id res chain seq x y z
N MET A 1 -17.99 3.63 1.11
CA MET A 1 -17.66 3.43 2.53
C MET A 1 -16.37 2.64 2.64
N ASP A 2 -16.32 1.41 2.15
CA ASP A 2 -15.14 0.53 2.17
C ASP A 2 -13.86 1.19 1.63
N TYR A 3 -13.96 1.97 0.55
CA TYR A 3 -12.82 2.70 0.00
C TYR A 3 -12.15 3.63 1.03
N MET A 4 -12.95 4.43 1.74
CA MET A 4 -12.43 5.38 2.74
C MET A 4 -11.87 4.66 3.96
N VAL A 5 -12.53 3.58 4.40
CA VAL A 5 -12.03 2.73 5.48
C VAL A 5 -10.66 2.13 5.12
N CYS A 6 -10.53 1.57 3.92
CA CYS A 6 -9.26 1.02 3.44
C CYS A 6 -8.20 2.09 3.18
N LEU A 7 -8.58 3.31 2.80
CA LEU A 7 -7.64 4.42 2.58
C LEU A 7 -7.04 4.91 3.90
N LEU A 8 -7.87 5.03 4.94
CA LEU A 8 -7.49 5.59 6.24
C LEU A 8 -6.96 4.55 7.23
N ALA A 9 -7.10 3.25 6.95
CA ALA A 9 -6.49 2.20 7.75
C ALA A 9 -4.96 2.32 7.83
N ASP A 10 -4.38 1.95 8.97
CA ASP A 10 -2.92 1.94 9.16
C ASP A 10 -2.23 1.00 8.18
N ILE A 11 -2.78 -0.20 8.02
CA ILE A 11 -2.28 -1.22 7.11
C ILE A 11 -3.42 -1.69 6.21
N PHE A 12 -3.17 -1.67 4.91
CA PHE A 12 -4.06 -2.25 3.90
C PHE A 12 -3.41 -3.50 3.32
N MET A 13 -4.21 -4.56 3.14
CA MET A 13 -3.78 -5.81 2.49
C MET A 13 -4.84 -6.21 1.45
N PRO A 14 -4.59 -6.01 0.16
CA PRO A 14 -5.53 -6.41 -0.87
C PRO A 14 -5.59 -7.95 -1.00
N THR A 15 -6.80 -8.47 -1.21
CA THR A 15 -7.10 -9.91 -1.32
C THR A 15 -7.16 -10.43 -2.76
N TYR A 16 -7.14 -9.54 -3.75
CA TYR A 16 -7.12 -9.89 -5.17
C TYR A 16 -5.77 -9.56 -5.80
N ASP A 17 -5.24 -10.46 -6.63
CA ASP A 17 -3.94 -10.42 -7.31
C ASP A 17 -4.06 -10.14 -8.82
N GLY A 18 -5.28 -9.95 -9.33
CA GLY A 18 -5.54 -9.47 -10.69
C GLY A 18 -5.80 -7.96 -10.76
N PRO A 19 -6.02 -7.41 -11.97
CA PRO A 19 -6.34 -6.01 -12.15
C PRO A 19 -7.75 -5.73 -11.60
N SER A 20 -7.83 -5.26 -10.36
CA SER A 20 -9.08 -4.70 -9.81
C SER A 20 -8.96 -3.20 -9.71
N ASN A 21 -9.94 -2.49 -10.24
CA ASN A 21 -9.99 -1.03 -10.15
C ASN A 21 -9.98 -0.56 -8.68
N PHE A 22 -10.62 -1.31 -7.78
CA PHE A 22 -10.66 -0.97 -6.36
C PHE A 22 -9.28 -1.04 -5.70
N ALA A 23 -8.59 -2.19 -5.76
CA ALA A 23 -7.28 -2.33 -5.12
C ALA A 23 -6.23 -1.43 -5.79
N ASN A 24 -6.27 -1.31 -7.12
CA ASN A 24 -5.33 -0.49 -7.86
C ASN A 24 -5.44 0.99 -7.45
N ASN A 25 -6.65 1.53 -7.43
CA ASN A 25 -6.88 2.91 -7.02
C ASN A 25 -6.50 3.13 -5.55
N LEU A 26 -6.74 2.15 -4.67
CA LEU A 26 -6.34 2.24 -3.26
C LEU A 26 -4.81 2.22 -3.10
N LEU A 27 -4.11 1.36 -3.85
CA LEU A 27 -2.65 1.29 -3.84
C LEU A 27 -2.04 2.63 -4.23
N GLY A 28 -2.47 3.20 -5.37
CA GLY A 28 -1.95 4.49 -5.83
C GLY A 28 -2.34 5.64 -4.91
N HIS A 29 -3.57 5.66 -4.41
CA HIS A 29 -4.02 6.72 -3.50
C HIS A 29 -3.27 6.64 -2.16
N ARG A 30 -3.11 5.45 -1.56
CA ARG A 30 -2.31 5.27 -0.33
C ARG A 30 -0.85 5.64 -0.54
N LEU A 31 -0.28 5.34 -1.72
CA LEU A 31 1.08 5.74 -2.09
C LEU A 31 1.21 7.26 -2.18
N TYR A 32 0.27 7.94 -2.85
CA TYR A 32 0.21 9.39 -2.97
C TYR A 32 0.00 10.07 -1.61
N TYR A 33 -0.81 9.44 -0.77
CA TYR A 33 -1.28 9.99 0.49
C TYR A 33 -0.37 9.60 1.66
N GLY A 34 0.88 10.05 1.57
CA GLY A 34 1.88 9.85 2.62
C GLY A 34 2.50 8.45 2.67
N PHE A 35 2.55 7.76 1.53
CA PHE A 35 3.19 6.43 1.42
C PHE A 35 2.65 5.42 2.44
N ARG A 36 1.34 5.41 2.63
CA ARG A 36 0.68 4.59 3.65
C ARG A 36 0.95 3.10 3.44
N THR A 37 1.25 2.41 4.53
CA THR A 37 1.69 1.02 4.51
C THR A 37 0.68 0.12 3.81
N THR A 38 1.13 -0.56 2.77
CA THR A 38 0.34 -1.55 2.06
C THR A 38 1.14 -2.82 1.91
N ILE A 39 0.56 -3.95 2.28
CA ILE A 39 1.24 -5.25 2.27
C ILE A 39 0.62 -6.08 1.16
N LEU A 40 1.43 -6.44 0.15
CA LEU A 40 1.04 -7.38 -0.90
C LEU A 40 1.81 -8.70 -0.72
N PRO A 41 1.33 -9.61 0.13
CA PRO A 41 2.07 -10.83 0.44
C PRO A 41 2.11 -11.79 -0.73
N ASP A 42 3.21 -12.53 -0.88
CA ASP A 42 3.29 -13.65 -1.81
C ASP A 42 2.40 -14.81 -1.32
N ARG A 43 1.16 -14.82 -1.80
CA ARG A 43 0.17 -15.83 -1.43
C ARG A 43 0.58 -17.23 -1.84
N LYS A 44 1.31 -17.38 -2.96
CA LYS A 44 1.77 -18.69 -3.44
C LYS A 44 2.84 -19.25 -2.51
N ALA A 45 3.74 -18.40 -2.02
CA ALA A 45 4.73 -18.78 -1.03
C ALA A 45 4.10 -19.03 0.36
N LEU A 46 3.07 -18.27 0.75
CA LEU A 46 2.38 -18.43 2.03
C LEU A 46 1.46 -19.67 2.07
N ALA A 47 0.79 -20.01 0.97
CA ALA A 47 -0.18 -21.11 0.92
C ALA A 47 0.34 -22.45 1.49
N PRO A 48 1.51 -23.00 1.10
CA PRO A 48 1.98 -24.26 1.65
C PRO A 48 2.28 -24.18 3.15
N ILE A 49 2.70 -23.02 3.66
CA ILE A 49 2.98 -22.79 5.08
C ILE A 49 1.69 -22.94 5.91
N PHE A 50 0.60 -22.32 5.45
CA PHE A 50 -0.70 -22.41 6.10
C PHE A 50 -1.30 -23.83 5.99
N ILE A 51 -1.18 -24.49 4.83
CA ILE A 51 -1.64 -25.87 4.66
C ILE A 51 -0.93 -26.83 5.62
N ASN A 52 0.38 -26.67 5.82
CA ASN A 52 1.14 -27.51 6.76
C ASN A 52 0.71 -27.27 8.21
N ARG A 53 0.45 -26.00 8.58
CA ARG A 53 -0.10 -25.65 9.90
C ARG A 53 -1.46 -26.29 10.14
N ASP A 54 -2.35 -26.27 9.16
CA ASP A 54 -3.69 -26.90 9.27
C ASP A 54 -3.62 -28.42 9.43
N LYS A 55 -2.55 -29.05 8.92
CA LYS A 55 -2.24 -30.48 9.14
C LYS A 55 -1.58 -30.76 10.50
N GLY A 56 -1.44 -29.76 11.36
CA GLY A 56 -0.83 -29.87 12.69
C GLY A 56 0.70 -29.69 12.72
N GLN A 57 1.34 -29.33 11.60
CA GLN A 57 2.77 -29.05 11.58
C GLN A 57 3.03 -27.61 12.04
N THR A 58 3.32 -27.43 13.33
CA THR A 58 3.51 -26.10 13.94
C THR A 58 4.97 -25.68 14.05
N ALA A 59 5.90 -26.63 13.96
CA ALA A 59 7.33 -26.35 14.07
C ALA A 59 7.81 -25.41 12.96
N GLY A 60 8.43 -24.29 13.35
CA GLY A 60 8.99 -23.32 12.40
C GLY A 60 7.98 -22.48 11.63
N PHE A 61 6.68 -22.56 11.94
CA PHE A 61 5.63 -21.81 11.23
C PHE A 61 5.90 -20.30 11.21
N GLU A 62 6.19 -19.70 12.37
CA GLU A 62 6.40 -18.26 12.49
C GLU A 62 7.61 -17.79 11.68
N GLU A 63 8.68 -18.59 11.68
CA GLU A 63 9.89 -18.27 10.93
C GLU A 63 9.63 -18.38 9.43
N ALA A 64 8.94 -19.41 8.98
CA ALA A 64 8.55 -19.56 7.58
C ALA A 64 7.70 -18.38 7.08
N VAL A 65 6.71 -17.94 7.89
CA VAL A 65 5.92 -16.74 7.56
C VAL A 65 6.81 -15.50 7.50
N ARG A 66 7.68 -15.30 8.50
CA ARG A 66 8.58 -14.14 8.55
C ARG A 66 9.49 -14.08 7.32
N GLN A 67 10.03 -15.21 6.88
CA GLN A 67 10.88 -15.28 5.68
C GLN A 67 10.15 -14.84 4.41
N VAL A 68 8.89 -15.26 4.22
CA VAL A 68 8.08 -14.81 3.07
C VAL A 68 7.70 -13.33 3.18
N MET A 69 7.42 -12.86 4.39
CA MET A 69 7.06 -11.45 4.60
C MET A 69 8.25 -10.49 4.46
N LEU A 70 9.49 -10.94 4.72
CA LEU A 70 10.71 -10.12 4.55
C LEU A 70 10.94 -9.68 3.11
N SER A 71 10.51 -10.47 2.13
CA SER A 71 10.62 -10.13 0.71
C SER A 71 9.43 -9.31 0.19
N THR A 72 8.43 -9.03 1.04
CA THR A 72 7.23 -8.31 0.64
C THR A 72 7.47 -6.80 0.64
N ASN A 73 7.02 -6.10 -0.41
CA ASN A 73 7.02 -4.65 -0.45
C ASN A 73 5.92 -4.09 0.47
N PHE A 74 6.28 -3.14 1.33
CA PHE A 74 5.38 -2.47 2.28
C PHE A 74 4.75 -1.18 1.74
N GLY A 75 4.85 -0.95 0.42
CA GLY A 75 4.26 0.22 -0.25
C GLY A 75 5.17 1.45 -0.24
N TRP A 76 6.49 1.24 -0.20
CA TRP A 76 7.45 2.34 -0.30
C TRP A 76 7.36 3.05 -1.66
N PRO A 77 7.63 4.37 -1.72
CA PRO A 77 7.77 5.09 -2.98
C PRO A 77 8.78 4.41 -3.89
N HIS A 78 8.36 4.15 -5.12
CA HIS A 78 9.19 3.54 -6.16
C HIS A 78 8.78 4.08 -7.52
N LYS A 79 9.72 4.04 -8.47
CA LYS A 79 9.42 4.37 -9.86
C LYS A 79 8.49 3.30 -10.43
N ARG A 80 7.47 3.75 -11.16
CA ARG A 80 6.52 2.86 -11.84
C ARG A 80 7.27 1.90 -12.76
N LEU A 81 7.03 0.60 -12.61
CA LEU A 81 7.59 -0.44 -13.47
C LEU A 81 6.47 -1.10 -14.27
N SER A 82 6.65 -1.31 -15.57
CA SER A 82 5.66 -2.04 -16.38
C SER A 82 5.43 -3.44 -15.77
N PRO A 83 4.19 -3.87 -15.52
CA PRO A 83 2.93 -3.38 -16.09
C PRO A 83 2.11 -2.42 -15.20
N GLU A 84 2.71 -1.78 -14.20
CA GLU A 84 2.00 -0.83 -13.32
C GLU A 84 1.36 0.33 -14.09
N THR A 85 0.17 0.70 -13.66
CA THR A 85 -0.60 1.80 -14.23
C THR A 85 -0.40 3.10 -13.45
N PHE A 86 -0.83 4.20 -14.05
CA PHE A 86 -0.94 5.48 -13.36
C PHE A 86 -1.77 5.42 -12.07
N TYR A 87 -2.83 4.60 -12.08
CA TYR A 87 -3.75 4.45 -10.94
C TYR A 87 -3.16 3.63 -9.79
N THR A 88 -2.24 2.71 -10.08
CA THR A 88 -1.52 1.93 -9.05
C THR A 88 -0.31 2.68 -8.49
N ASN A 89 0.31 3.53 -9.30
CA ASN A 89 1.48 4.30 -8.91
C ASN A 89 1.57 5.60 -9.72
N SER A 90 1.14 6.72 -9.13
CA SER A 90 1.12 8.03 -9.81
C SER A 90 2.49 8.74 -9.84
N TRP A 91 3.55 8.12 -9.28
CA TRP A 91 4.92 8.63 -9.37
C TRP A 91 5.43 8.51 -10.82
N THR A 92 6.22 9.46 -11.35
CA THR A 92 6.69 10.75 -10.79
C THR A 92 5.75 11.94 -11.05
N GLU A 93 4.79 11.80 -11.97
CA GLU A 93 4.13 12.94 -12.62
C GLU A 93 3.19 13.74 -11.72
N CYS A 94 2.57 13.09 -10.71
CA CYS A 94 1.58 13.75 -9.86
C CYS A 94 2.09 14.09 -8.46
N PHE A 95 3.30 13.68 -8.09
CA PHE A 95 3.82 13.98 -6.76
C PHE A 95 4.26 15.43 -6.71
N CYS A 96 3.78 16.14 -5.70
CA CYS A 96 4.23 17.49 -5.43
C CYS A 96 5.73 17.50 -5.09
N GLN A 97 6.37 18.61 -5.39
CA GLN A 97 7.79 18.84 -5.13
C GLN A 97 7.93 19.66 -3.85
N THR A 98 8.78 19.19 -2.94
CA THR A 98 9.11 19.93 -1.71
C THR A 98 9.81 21.26 -2.04
N SER A 99 10.62 21.25 -3.10
CA SER A 99 11.36 22.41 -3.63
C SER A 99 11.03 22.59 -5.10
N ALA A 100 9.83 23.10 -5.39
CA ALA A 100 9.34 23.30 -6.75
C ALA A 100 9.88 24.58 -7.41
N VAL A 101 10.24 24.51 -8.70
CA VAL A 101 10.52 25.70 -9.53
C VAL A 101 9.22 26.42 -9.89
N ASN A 102 8.18 25.64 -10.21
CA ASN A 102 6.83 26.15 -10.45
C ASN A 102 6.02 26.10 -9.14
N PRO A 103 5.45 27.22 -8.67
CA PRO A 103 4.61 27.23 -7.46
C PRO A 103 3.44 26.24 -7.49
N ALA A 104 2.90 25.93 -8.68
CA ALA A 104 1.80 24.99 -8.84
C ALA A 104 2.17 23.53 -8.47
N ASP A 105 3.46 23.19 -8.54
CA ASP A 105 3.95 21.83 -8.23
C ASP A 105 4.32 21.68 -6.76
N LYS A 106 4.27 22.76 -5.97
CA LYS A 106 4.73 22.76 -4.57
C LYS A 106 3.80 21.94 -3.68
N CYS A 107 4.38 21.14 -2.78
CA CYS A 107 3.59 20.42 -1.80
C CYS A 107 2.77 21.35 -0.90
N PRO A 108 1.51 21.01 -0.59
CA PRO A 108 0.73 21.70 0.42
C PRO A 108 1.50 21.78 1.76
N PRO A 109 1.41 22.91 2.49
CA PRO A 109 2.12 23.09 3.75
C PRO A 109 1.58 22.18 4.85
N ASP A 110 0.27 21.90 4.84
CA ASP A 110 -0.39 20.98 5.75
C ASP A 110 -0.47 19.60 5.10
N ASN A 111 -0.19 18.55 5.88
CA ASN A 111 -0.41 17.20 5.42
C ASN A 111 -1.90 17.02 5.14
N VAL A 112 -2.26 16.50 3.96
CA VAL A 112 -3.66 16.31 3.59
C VAL A 112 -4.39 15.43 4.62
N LEU A 113 -3.65 14.56 5.32
CA LEU A 113 -4.15 13.79 6.46
C LEU A 113 -4.54 14.64 7.66
N ASP A 114 -3.70 15.60 8.04
CA ASP A 114 -3.97 16.50 9.16
C ASP A 114 -5.22 17.34 8.87
N ILE A 115 -5.41 17.73 7.60
CA ILE A 115 -6.63 18.39 7.14
C ILE A 115 -7.84 17.44 7.29
N LEU A 116 -7.74 16.19 6.84
CA LEU A 116 -8.85 15.24 6.93
C LEU A 116 -9.20 14.89 8.38
N ASP A 117 -8.20 14.64 9.22
CA ASP A 117 -8.39 14.32 10.64
C ASP A 117 -9.02 15.50 11.40
N SER A 118 -8.63 16.74 11.06
CA SER A 118 -9.26 17.93 11.62
C SER A 118 -10.75 18.08 11.26
N GLN A 119 -11.18 17.54 10.11
CA GLN A 119 -12.59 17.55 9.69
C GLN A 119 -13.41 16.38 10.22
N LEU A 120 -12.76 15.30 10.65
CA LEU A 120 -13.43 14.11 11.22
C LEU A 120 -13.55 14.18 12.74
N THR A 121 -12.81 15.07 13.41
CA THR A 121 -12.80 15.24 14.87
C THR A 121 -13.72 16.35 15.39
N THR A 122 -14.46 17.01 14.49
CA THR A 122 -15.59 17.92 14.81
C THR A 122 -16.90 17.18 14.91
#